data_AF-A0A820NXT7-F1
#
_entry.id   AF-A0A820NXT7-F1
#
_cell.length_a   1.000
_cell.length_b   1.000
_cell.length_c   1.000
_cell.angle_alpha   90.00
_cell.angle_beta   90.00
_cell.angle_gamma   90.00
#
_symmetry.space_group_name_H-M   'P 1'
#
loop_
_entity.id
_entity.type
_entity.pdbx_description
1 polymer ?
#
loop_
_entity_poly.entity_id
_entity_poly.type
_entity_poly.pdbx_seq_one_letter_code
_entity_poly.pdbx_strand_id
1 'polypeptide(L)'
;KPFDEKDLRGLCGINNGTKKKDLDKTGYKGLGFKAVFGKSNNVIIYSNGEYFRFNSSYRIKWNEQWGTENQEIWEKENDRQFIYPWQINPIWTNEDEIPTFIIDFFRSSKIPVYVANIILLNNAAEICQAIEQLKQQPHMFLFLRHISQMPFRYTF
;
A
#
# COMPACT_ATOMS: atom_id res chain seq x y z
N LYS A 1 10.36 6.25 11.43
CA LYS A 1 9.29 6.47 12.43
C LYS A 1 8.06 5.67 12.01
N PRO A 2 7.28 5.12 12.96
CA PRO A 2 5.95 4.56 12.69
C PRO A 2 5.02 5.59 12.06
N PHE A 3 3.96 5.12 11.39
CA PHE A 3 2.90 5.99 10.88
C PHE A 3 2.21 6.72 12.04
N ASP A 4 2.07 8.03 11.89
CA ASP A 4 1.18 8.83 12.74
C ASP A 4 -0.11 9.20 11.97
N GLU A 5 -1.02 9.88 12.66
CA GLU A 5 -2.30 10.33 12.10
C GLU A 5 -2.13 11.20 10.84
N LYS A 6 -1.07 12.01 10.78
CA LYS A 6 -0.79 12.86 9.62
C LYS A 6 -0.28 12.04 8.44
N ASP A 7 0.55 11.04 8.69
CA ASP A 7 1.00 10.11 7.67
C ASP A 7 -0.18 9.32 7.08
N LEU A 8 -1.07 8.80 7.94
CA LEU A 8 -2.28 8.07 7.50
C LEU A 8 -3.21 8.96 6.67
N ARG A 9 -3.47 10.20 7.10
CA ARG A 9 -4.23 11.17 6.29
C ARG A 9 -3.56 11.48 4.95
N GLY A 10 -2.23 11.54 4.90
CA GLY A 10 -1.48 11.75 3.67
C GLY A 10 -1.56 10.55 2.72
N LEU A 11 -1.52 9.34 3.28
CA LEU A 11 -1.62 8.08 2.54
C LEU A 11 -3.02 7.88 1.93
N CYS A 12 -4.06 8.15 2.73
CA CYS A 12 -5.47 7.96 2.38
C CYS A 12 -6.06 9.15 1.63
N GLY A 13 -5.44 10.33 1.69
CA GLY A 13 -5.98 11.53 1.05
C GLY A 13 -5.98 11.47 -0.48
N ILE A 14 -7.06 11.92 -1.12
CA ILE A 14 -7.05 12.31 -2.52
C ILE A 14 -6.51 13.74 -2.59
N ASN A 15 -5.44 13.98 -3.35
CA ASN A 15 -4.87 15.33 -3.58
C ASN A 15 -4.27 16.05 -2.33
N ASN A 16 -4.07 15.35 -1.21
CA ASN A 16 -3.42 15.91 -0.01
C ASN A 16 -1.89 15.80 -0.10
N GLY A 17 -1.28 16.55 -1.02
CA GLY A 17 0.17 16.75 -1.04
C GLY A 17 0.64 17.54 0.19
N THR A 18 0.74 16.90 1.36
CA THR A 18 1.23 17.49 2.62
C THR A 18 2.73 17.85 2.60
N LYS A 19 3.40 17.64 1.47
CA LYS A 19 4.85 17.85 1.27
C LYS A 19 5.23 19.23 0.72
N LYS A 20 4.33 20.23 0.69
CA LYS A 20 4.64 21.58 0.17
C LYS A 20 5.71 22.35 0.97
N LYS A 21 6.05 21.94 2.20
CA LYS A 21 6.96 22.69 3.09
C LYS A 21 8.31 22.00 3.35
N ASP A 22 8.59 20.84 2.75
CA ASP A 22 9.75 20.03 3.11
C ASP A 22 10.57 19.72 1.84
N LEU A 23 11.63 20.50 1.63
CA LEU A 23 12.47 20.48 0.42
C LEU A 23 13.19 19.13 0.24
N ASP A 24 13.36 18.36 1.31
CA ASP A 24 14.01 17.04 1.30
C ASP A 24 13.07 15.89 0.94
N LYS A 25 11.75 16.13 0.93
CA LYS A 25 10.77 15.08 0.62
C LYS A 25 10.47 15.01 -0.87
N THR A 26 10.92 13.93 -1.51
CA THR A 26 10.49 13.57 -2.87
C THR A 26 9.03 13.12 -2.90
N GLY A 27 8.30 13.54 -3.93
CA GLY A 27 6.91 13.16 -4.17
C GLY A 27 5.94 14.35 -4.14
N TYR A 28 5.61 14.85 -5.33
CA TYR A 28 4.53 15.80 -5.56
C TYR A 28 3.18 15.05 -5.46
N LYS A 29 2.20 15.59 -4.71
CA LYS A 29 0.79 15.12 -4.64
C LYS A 29 0.49 13.74 -4.01
N GLY A 30 1.46 13.07 -3.38
CA GLY A 30 1.20 11.76 -2.73
C GLY A 30 0.98 10.60 -3.72
N LEU A 31 1.44 10.75 -4.97
CA LEU A 31 1.28 9.75 -6.03
C LEU A 31 2.26 8.57 -5.91
N GLY A 32 3.40 8.75 -5.24
CA GLY A 32 4.48 7.76 -5.21
C GLY A 32 4.07 6.41 -4.61
N PHE A 33 3.39 6.42 -3.47
CA PHE A 33 2.85 5.17 -2.90
C PHE A 33 1.76 4.59 -3.79
N LYS A 34 0.84 5.40 -4.30
CA LYS A 34 -0.34 4.93 -5.05
C LYS A 34 0.00 4.17 -6.34
N ALA A 35 1.21 4.32 -6.87
CA ALA A 35 1.70 3.53 -8.00
C ALA A 35 1.65 2.01 -7.74
N VAL A 36 1.75 1.57 -6.48
CA VAL A 36 1.68 0.14 -6.12
C VAL A 36 0.35 -0.50 -6.52
N PHE A 37 -0.74 0.27 -6.54
CA PHE A 37 -2.09 -0.23 -6.87
C PHE A 37 -2.25 -0.60 -8.35
N GLY A 38 -1.35 -0.11 -9.22
CA GLY A 38 -1.29 -0.58 -10.61
C GLY A 38 -0.70 -1.98 -10.76
N LYS A 39 -0.01 -2.48 -9.74
CA LYS A 39 0.70 -3.79 -9.76
C LYS A 39 0.20 -4.75 -8.69
N SER A 40 -0.71 -4.32 -7.82
CA SER A 40 -1.22 -5.10 -6.71
C SER A 40 -2.64 -4.69 -6.34
N ASN A 41 -3.47 -5.70 -6.08
CA ASN A 41 -4.82 -5.54 -5.54
C ASN A 41 -4.88 -5.72 -4.01
N ASN A 42 -3.73 -6.03 -3.37
CA ASN A 42 -3.63 -6.29 -1.95
C ASN A 42 -2.28 -5.80 -1.41
N VAL A 43 -2.31 -4.69 -0.68
CA VAL A 43 -1.13 -4.05 -0.10
C VAL A 43 -1.31 -3.97 1.40
N ILE A 44 -0.40 -4.59 2.15
CA ILE A 44 -0.38 -4.58 3.61
C ILE A 44 0.70 -3.61 4.05
N ILE A 45 0.38 -2.80 5.05
CA ILE A 45 1.32 -1.92 5.73
C ILE A 45 1.44 -2.38 7.18
N TYR A 46 2.68 -2.59 7.58
CA TYR A 46 3.06 -2.78 8.98
C TYR A 46 3.59 -1.48 9.55
N SER A 47 3.17 -1.12 10.75
CA SER A 47 3.67 0.02 11.50
C SER A 47 3.68 -0.29 13.00
N ASN A 48 4.86 -0.51 13.57
CA ASN A 48 5.08 -0.68 15.01
C ASN A 48 4.15 -1.70 15.71
N GLY A 49 4.00 -2.89 15.13
CA GLY A 49 3.17 -3.96 15.69
C GLY A 49 1.73 -3.97 15.17
N GLU A 50 1.32 -2.93 14.44
CA GLU A 50 -0.02 -2.82 13.88
C GLU A 50 0.00 -3.07 12.36
N TYR A 51 -1.10 -3.61 11.85
CA TYR A 51 -1.28 -3.84 10.42
C TYR A 51 -2.55 -3.17 9.91
N PHE A 52 -2.45 -2.63 8.71
CA PHE A 52 -3.61 -2.24 7.92
C PHE A 52 -3.35 -2.54 6.46
N ARG A 53 -4.41 -2.74 5.67
CA ARG A 53 -4.27 -3.11 4.26
C ARG A 53 -5.22 -2.37 3.35
N PHE A 54 -4.85 -2.28 2.09
CA PHE A 54 -5.68 -1.83 0.99
C PHE A 54 -5.97 -3.06 0.12
N ASN A 55 -7.24 -3.44 0.01
CA ASN A 55 -7.63 -4.68 -0.67
C ASN A 55 -8.88 -4.45 -1.52
N SER A 56 -8.78 -4.67 -2.83
CA SER A 56 -9.88 -4.47 -3.78
C SER A 56 -11.04 -5.44 -3.61
N SER A 57 -10.77 -6.60 -3.01
CA SER A 57 -11.74 -7.67 -2.81
C SER A 57 -12.44 -7.58 -1.45
N TYR A 58 -12.02 -6.66 -0.57
CA TYR A 58 -12.64 -6.51 0.74
C TYR A 58 -14.08 -6.03 0.61
N ARG A 59 -15.01 -6.79 1.22
CA ARG A 59 -16.43 -6.46 1.24
C ARG A 59 -16.75 -5.66 2.49
N ILE A 60 -17.18 -4.42 2.28
CA ILE A 60 -17.57 -3.53 3.37
C ILE A 60 -19.06 -3.63 3.62
N LYS A 61 -19.42 -3.55 4.90
CA LYS A 61 -20.81 -3.41 5.31
C LYS A 61 -21.35 -2.10 4.78
N TRP A 62 -22.54 -2.15 4.19
CA TRP A 62 -23.23 -0.95 3.71
C TRP A 62 -23.34 0.07 4.85
N ASN A 63 -22.97 1.32 4.56
CA ASN A 63 -23.16 2.42 5.49
C ASN A 63 -24.49 3.08 5.17
N GLU A 64 -25.38 3.17 6.15
CA GLU A 64 -26.68 3.82 6.03
C GLU A 64 -26.60 5.29 5.56
N GLN A 65 -25.44 5.93 5.72
CA GLN A 65 -25.18 7.28 5.21
C GLN A 65 -24.89 7.34 3.69
N TRP A 66 -24.68 6.22 3.02
CA TRP A 66 -24.38 6.17 1.58
C TRP A 66 -25.62 6.24 0.68
N GLY A 67 -26.82 6.13 1.26
CA GLY A 67 -28.07 6.26 0.52
C GLY A 67 -29.17 5.38 1.11
N THR A 68 -29.81 4.59 0.25
CA THR A 68 -30.91 3.69 0.60
C THR A 68 -30.52 2.61 1.61
N GLU A 69 -31.49 1.81 2.02
CA GLU A 69 -31.37 0.75 3.03
C GLU A 69 -30.21 -0.23 2.81
N ASN A 70 -29.88 -0.58 1.56
CA ASN A 70 -28.76 -1.46 1.23
C ASN A 70 -28.13 -1.16 -0.13
N GLN A 71 -27.00 -1.82 -0.41
CA GLN A 71 -26.24 -1.69 -1.66
C GLN A 71 -27.07 -2.07 -2.89
N GLU A 72 -27.83 -3.16 -2.85
CA GLU A 72 -28.57 -3.67 -4.01
C GLU A 72 -29.65 -2.68 -4.47
N ILE A 73 -30.38 -2.09 -3.51
CA ILE A 73 -31.38 -1.05 -3.80
C ILE A 73 -30.70 0.18 -4.38
N TRP A 74 -29.59 0.63 -3.78
CA TRP A 74 -28.86 1.79 -4.27
C TRP A 74 -28.34 1.57 -5.70
N GLU A 75 -27.79 0.41 -6.00
CA GLU A 75 -27.27 0.07 -7.32
C GLU A 75 -28.37 0.05 -8.38
N LYS A 76 -29.55 -0.49 -8.04
CA LYS A 76 -30.72 -0.52 -8.92
C LYS A 76 -31.25 0.88 -9.21
N GLU A 77 -31.35 1.73 -8.18
CA GLU A 77 -31.84 3.11 -8.34
C GLU A 77 -30.88 3.99 -9.13
N ASN A 78 -29.58 3.71 -9.07
CA ASN A 78 -28.54 4.49 -9.75
C ASN A 78 -28.09 3.88 -11.09
N ASP A 79 -28.65 2.74 -11.49
CA ASP A 79 -28.28 1.97 -12.69
C ASP A 79 -26.76 1.75 -12.82
N ARG A 80 -26.10 1.41 -11.70
CA ARG A 80 -24.65 1.18 -11.64
C ARG A 80 -24.26 0.33 -10.44
N GLN A 81 -23.14 -0.38 -10.57
CA GLN A 81 -22.52 -1.04 -9.43
C GLN A 81 -21.83 -0.03 -8.51
N PHE A 82 -21.91 -0.31 -7.21
CA PHE A 82 -21.16 0.41 -6.19
C PHE A 82 -19.71 -0.05 -6.24
N ILE A 83 -18.81 0.91 -6.45
CA ILE A 83 -17.37 0.66 -6.46
C ILE A 83 -16.79 1.31 -5.22
N TYR A 84 -16.39 0.50 -4.25
CA TYR A 84 -15.70 0.98 -3.07
C TYR A 84 -14.30 1.49 -3.44
N PRO A 85 -13.93 2.74 -3.08
CA PRO A 85 -12.61 3.29 -3.40
C PRO A 85 -11.54 2.75 -2.44
N TRP A 86 -11.23 1.46 -2.58
CA TRP A 86 -10.34 0.71 -1.69
C TRP A 86 -8.92 1.27 -1.64
N GLN A 87 -8.44 2.00 -2.66
CA GLN A 87 -7.07 2.54 -2.72
C GLN A 87 -6.81 3.69 -1.74
N ILE A 88 -7.87 4.26 -1.16
CA ILE A 88 -7.80 5.39 -0.22
C ILE A 88 -8.44 5.07 1.13
N ASN A 89 -8.96 3.86 1.28
CA ASN A 89 -9.61 3.43 2.50
C ASN A 89 -8.88 2.20 3.06
N PRO A 90 -8.05 2.39 4.09
CA PRO A 90 -7.34 1.29 4.72
C PRO A 90 -8.31 0.47 5.57
N ILE A 91 -8.03 -0.82 5.63
CA ILE A 91 -8.76 -1.80 6.42
C ILE A 91 -7.84 -2.21 7.57
N TRP A 92 -8.28 -1.98 8.80
CA TRP A 92 -7.59 -2.51 9.97
C TRP A 92 -7.45 -4.03 9.82
N THR A 93 -6.25 -4.55 10.10
CA THR A 93 -5.94 -5.97 9.91
C THR A 93 -5.29 -6.50 11.17
N ASN A 94 -5.85 -7.57 11.72
CA ASN A 94 -5.25 -8.20 12.88
C ASN A 94 -4.07 -9.09 12.47
N GLU A 95 -3.15 -9.37 13.39
CA GLU A 95 -1.96 -10.19 13.12
C GLU A 95 -2.33 -11.62 12.66
N ASP A 96 -3.43 -12.19 13.16
CA ASP A 96 -3.92 -13.52 12.75
C ASP A 96 -4.42 -13.59 11.30
N GLU A 97 -4.68 -12.43 10.69
CA GLU A 97 -5.04 -12.33 9.27
C GLU A 97 -3.81 -12.18 8.35
N ILE A 98 -2.61 -12.07 8.92
CA ILE A 98 -1.36 -11.92 8.18
C ILE A 98 -0.76 -13.30 7.91
N PRO A 99 -0.34 -13.60 6.67
CA PRO A 99 0.38 -14.84 6.38
C PRO A 99 1.59 -15.05 7.30
N THR A 100 1.69 -16.24 7.91
CA THR A 100 2.70 -16.57 8.92
C THR A 100 4.13 -16.26 8.48
N PHE A 101 4.45 -16.49 7.20
CA PHE A 101 5.79 -16.21 6.67
C PHE A 101 6.21 -14.73 6.76
N ILE A 102 5.24 -13.80 6.72
CA ILE A 102 5.50 -12.36 6.90
C ILE A 102 5.78 -12.07 8.38
N ILE A 103 5.02 -12.68 9.27
CA ILE A 103 5.20 -12.55 10.72
C ILE A 103 6.57 -13.11 11.12
N ASP A 104 6.91 -14.30 10.63
CA ASP A 104 8.20 -14.95 10.87
C ASP A 104 9.37 -14.14 10.31
N PHE A 105 9.18 -13.48 9.16
CA PHE A 105 10.17 -12.55 8.61
C PHE A 105 10.47 -11.40 9.58
N PHE A 106 9.45 -10.79 10.19
CA PHE A 106 9.66 -9.72 11.18
C PHE A 106 10.30 -10.25 12.47
N ARG A 107 9.85 -11.41 12.96
CA ARG A 107 10.38 -12.03 14.19
C ARG A 107 11.84 -12.47 14.05
N SER A 108 12.23 -12.94 12.87
CA SER A 108 13.61 -13.35 12.57
C SER A 108 14.54 -12.19 12.21
N SER A 109 14.00 -10.99 11.99
CA SER A 109 14.79 -9.82 11.65
C SER A 109 15.66 -9.38 12.84
N LYS A 110 16.98 -9.32 12.62
CA LYS A 110 17.94 -8.78 13.60
C LYS A 110 17.86 -7.25 13.74
N ILE A 111 17.21 -6.58 12.78
CA ILE A 111 17.08 -5.12 12.74
C ILE A 111 15.63 -4.77 13.07
N PRO A 112 15.39 -3.80 13.97
CA PRO A 112 14.04 -3.35 14.26
C PRO A 112 13.40 -2.77 13.01
N VAL A 113 12.29 -3.37 12.59
CA VAL A 113 11.45 -2.83 11.53
C VAL A 113 10.40 -1.94 12.16
N TYR A 114 10.35 -0.68 11.77
CA TYR A 114 9.33 0.26 12.25
C TYR A 114 8.14 0.36 11.29
N VAL A 115 8.44 0.28 9.98
CA VAL A 115 7.45 0.38 8.91
C VAL A 115 7.86 -0.57 7.79
N ALA A 116 6.90 -1.31 7.25
CA ALA A 116 7.10 -2.10 6.04
C ALA A 116 5.86 -2.03 5.13
N ASN A 117 6.08 -2.02 3.81
CA ASN A 117 5.04 -2.15 2.81
C ASN A 117 5.18 -3.52 2.16
N ILE A 118 4.19 -4.38 2.36
CA ILE A 118 4.13 -5.72 1.76
C ILE A 118 3.16 -5.66 0.60
N ILE A 119 3.66 -5.90 -0.61
CA ILE A 119 2.91 -5.76 -1.85
C ILE A 119 2.70 -7.16 -2.44
N LEU A 120 1.45 -7.59 -2.52
CA LEU A 120 1.10 -8.84 -3.18
C LEU A 120 0.99 -8.61 -4.69
N LEU A 121 1.99 -9.05 -5.44
CA LEU A 121 2.10 -8.75 -6.88
C LEU A 121 1.08 -9.54 -7.71
N ASN A 122 0.40 -8.85 -8.63
CA ASN A 122 -0.51 -9.49 -9.58
C ASN A 122 0.23 -10.23 -10.70
N ASN A 123 1.42 -9.75 -11.10
CA ASN A 123 2.26 -10.33 -12.15
C ASN A 123 3.74 -10.32 -11.75
N ALA A 124 4.16 -11.36 -11.02
CA ALA A 124 5.52 -11.45 -10.50
C ALA A 124 6.58 -11.51 -11.62
N ALA A 125 6.30 -12.19 -12.73
CA ALA A 125 7.25 -12.37 -13.83
C ALA A 125 7.62 -11.05 -14.50
N GLU A 126 6.63 -10.21 -14.82
CA GLU A 126 6.84 -8.87 -15.39
C GLU A 126 7.66 -7.98 -14.45
N ILE A 127 7.36 -8.02 -13.15
CA ILE A 127 8.09 -7.23 -12.15
C ILE A 127 9.53 -7.73 -12.00
N CYS A 128 9.76 -9.04 -11.99
CA CYS A 128 11.11 -9.60 -11.98
C CYS A 128 11.91 -9.14 -13.21
N GLN A 129 11.31 -9.16 -14.40
CA GLN A 129 11.97 -8.66 -15.61
C GLN A 129 12.29 -7.17 -15.53
N ALA A 130 11.34 -6.35 -15.06
CA ALA A 130 11.55 -4.92 -14.86
C ALA A 130 12.67 -4.63 -13.85
N ILE A 131 12.76 -5.43 -12.78
CA ILE A 131 13.85 -5.35 -11.80
C ILE A 131 15.21 -5.70 -12.45
N GLU A 132 15.28 -6.76 -13.26
CA GLU A 132 16.52 -7.12 -13.96
C GLU A 132 16.97 -6.02 -14.93
N GLN A 133 16.03 -5.39 -15.64
CA GLN A 133 16.34 -4.24 -16.50
C GLN A 133 16.85 -3.05 -15.68
N LEU A 134 16.22 -2.76 -14.53
CA LEU A 134 16.62 -1.65 -13.66
C LEU A 134 18.05 -1.82 -13.12
N LYS A 135 18.46 -3.06 -12.79
CA LYS A 135 19.84 -3.38 -12.38
C LYS A 135 20.88 -2.98 -13.42
N GLN A 136 20.53 -3.06 -14.70
CA GLN A 136 21.40 -2.71 -15.82
C GLN A 136 21.47 -1.20 -16.08
N GLN A 137 20.75 -0.38 -15.31
CA GLN A 137 20.70 1.08 -15.46
C GLN A 137 21.22 1.81 -14.21
N PRO A 138 22.55 1.87 -13.98
CA PRO A 138 23.12 2.42 -12.75
C PRO A 138 22.70 3.87 -12.44
N HIS A 139 22.46 4.68 -13.48
CA HIS A 139 22.03 6.06 -13.35
C HIS A 139 20.65 6.19 -12.68
N MET A 140 19.79 5.17 -12.76
CA MET A 140 18.50 5.16 -12.08
C MET A 140 18.63 5.13 -10.57
N PHE A 141 19.73 4.58 -10.04
CA PHE A 141 19.98 4.55 -8.60
C PHE A 141 20.38 5.92 -8.03
N LEU A 142 20.76 6.89 -8.87
CA LEU A 142 21.06 8.26 -8.43
C LEU A 142 19.83 8.97 -7.81
N PHE A 143 18.62 8.51 -8.15
CA PHE A 143 17.37 9.07 -7.63
C PHE A 143 16.98 8.47 -6.27
N LEU A 144 17.67 7.42 -5.81
CA LEU A 144 17.40 6.74 -4.56
C LEU A 144 18.17 7.40 -3.40
N ARG A 145 17.59 8.48 -2.87
CA ARG A 145 18.11 9.15 -1.68
C ARG A 145 17.76 8.32 -0.43
N HIS A 146 18.73 8.13 0.47
CA HIS A 146 18.56 7.43 1.76
C HIS A 146 18.39 5.90 1.70
N ILE A 147 18.98 5.24 0.70
CA ILE A 147 19.09 3.76 0.69
C ILE A 147 20.42 3.33 1.30
N SER A 148 20.37 2.50 2.34
CA SER A 148 21.57 1.89 2.91
C SER A 148 21.96 0.60 2.18
N GLN A 149 20.99 -0.22 1.78
CA GLN A 149 21.19 -1.51 1.12
C GLN A 149 20.00 -1.86 0.23
N MET A 150 20.25 -2.57 -0.87
CA MET A 150 19.20 -3.06 -1.77
C MET A 150 19.49 -4.52 -2.20
N PRO A 151 19.20 -5.50 -1.33
CA PRO A 151 19.41 -6.89 -1.64
C PRO A 151 18.32 -7.41 -2.59
N PHE A 152 18.72 -8.11 -3.65
CA PHE A 152 17.83 -8.88 -4.50
C PHE A 152 17.94 -10.35 -4.13
N ARG A 153 16.84 -10.95 -3.67
CA ARG A 153 16.76 -12.37 -3.32
C ARG A 153 15.65 -13.02 -4.13
N TYR A 154 15.94 -14.15 -4.75
CA TYR A 154 14.98 -14.97 -5.48
C TYR A 154 14.83 -16.29 -4.75
N THR A 155 13.59 -16.70 -4.49
CA THR A 155 13.28 -18.04 -4.03
C THR A 155 12.48 -18.68 -5.16
N PHE A 156 13.06 -19.71 -5.79
CA PHE A 156 12.39 -20.53 -6.79
C PHE A 156 11.72 -21.73 -6.12
#